data_AF-A0A941C966-F1
#
_entry.id   AF-A0A941C966-F1
#
_cell.length_a   1.000
_cell.length_b   1.000
_cell.length_c   1.000
_cell.angle_alpha   90.00
_cell.angle_beta   90.00
_cell.angle_gamma   90.00
#
_symmetry.space_group_name_H-M   'P 1'
#
loop_
_entity.id
_entity.type
_entity.pdbx_description
1 polymer ?
#
loop_
_entity_poly.entity_id
_entity_poly.type
_entity_poly.pdbx_seq_one_letter_code
_entity_poly.pdbx_strand_id
1 'polypeptide(L)'
;MSDALKHECGIALIRLLKPLEYYKEKYGTAFYGVNKMYLLMEKQHNRGQDGAGFASVKLDTPPGQRYISRVRSSEQQPIQDIFSQINQRINKEFEEHPEYADDVDLQKKNIPYIGEVLLGHVRYGTFGKNSVESVHPFLRQNNWMHRNLIVAGNFNMTNNDVLFDNLVRLGQHPKDKVDTVTVMEKIGHFLDSEVAKLYKKLKKEGFNKIDASPQIVERLNVTKILKKSSKDWDGGYAMAGMLGHGDAFVLRDPAGIRPAYYYKDDEVVVVASERPVIQTVFNVPFDDIIELDPGKAIIVKKDGTTSINRIIDPLERKACSFERIYFSRGSDAEIYDERKNLGRLIMPQVLEEINHDTVNTVFSFIPNTAETSFYGMVEAAQDELNKQKNETILSEKESLTDERLSEILSHKLRTEKIAIKDAKLRTFITEDSSRDDLVAHVYDVTYGVVKSEDNLVIIDDSIVRGTTLKKSIIKMMDRLNPKKIVIVSSAPQIRYPDCYGIDMARLEGLIAFKAALELLKENGNYDLVEQVYEKCKAQENLADAEVQNFVKQLYDGFTDQEISDKIAELLSDETVNAEVKIIYQTVDNLHQACPKNLGDWYFTGDYPTAGGNRVVNKAFINFFEGKDERAY
;
A
#
# COMPACT_ATOMS: atom_id res chain seq x y z
N MET A 1 1.07 -16.99 7.72
CA MET A 1 0.93 -15.60 7.26
C MET A 1 0.45 -14.86 8.47
N SER A 2 1.11 -13.82 8.98
CA SER A 2 0.33 -12.70 9.53
C SER A 2 -0.88 -12.48 8.62
N ASP A 3 -2.08 -12.30 9.18
CA ASP A 3 -3.30 -12.28 8.36
C ASP A 3 -3.09 -11.34 7.18
N ALA A 4 -3.12 -11.89 5.95
CA ALA A 4 -2.66 -11.16 4.78
C ALA A 4 -3.41 -9.84 4.70
N LEU A 5 -2.72 -8.72 4.90
CA LEU A 5 -3.35 -7.42 4.76
C LEU A 5 -3.56 -7.15 3.27
N LYS A 6 -4.83 -7.09 2.89
CA LYS A 6 -5.31 -7.19 1.51
C LYS A 6 -5.70 -5.84 0.94
N HIS A 7 -4.83 -4.84 0.86
CA HIS A 7 -5.28 -3.59 0.26
C HIS A 7 -4.15 -2.59 0.11
N GLU A 8 -3.55 -2.55 -1.07
CA GLU A 8 -3.00 -1.33 -1.65
C GLU A 8 -3.05 -1.54 -3.15
N CYS A 9 -3.36 -0.51 -3.93
CA CYS A 9 -3.23 -0.53 -5.38
C CYS A 9 -1.90 0.10 -5.80
N GLY A 10 -1.41 -0.23 -6.99
CA GLY A 10 -0.26 0.42 -7.61
C GLY A 10 -0.68 1.21 -8.84
N ILE A 11 -0.11 2.40 -9.03
CA ILE A 11 -0.24 3.17 -10.28
C ILE A 11 1.10 3.26 -11.02
N ALA A 12 1.01 3.38 -12.34
CA ALA A 12 2.14 3.70 -13.20
C ALA A 12 1.70 4.64 -14.32
N LEU A 13 2.36 5.78 -14.49
CA LEU A 13 2.13 6.72 -15.58
C LEU A 13 3.43 6.87 -16.38
N ILE A 14 3.36 6.81 -17.71
CA ILE A 14 4.47 7.12 -18.61
C ILE A 14 4.02 8.19 -19.61
N ARG A 15 4.85 9.21 -19.81
CA ARG A 15 4.77 10.15 -20.93
C ARG A 15 6.08 10.13 -21.71
N LEU A 16 6.04 9.73 -22.97
CA LEU A 16 7.18 9.74 -23.89
C LEU A 16 7.41 11.13 -24.49
N LEU A 17 8.55 11.76 -24.22
CA LEU A 17 8.84 13.14 -24.64
C LEU A 17 9.42 13.25 -26.06
N LYS A 18 9.74 12.11 -26.70
CA LYS A 18 10.16 12.05 -28.11
C LYS A 18 9.08 11.39 -28.99
N PRO A 19 9.13 11.57 -30.32
CA PRO A 19 8.32 10.78 -31.26
C PRO A 19 8.63 9.27 -31.16
N LEU A 20 7.72 8.42 -31.62
CA LEU A 20 7.88 6.96 -31.52
C LEU A 20 9.07 6.44 -32.34
N GLU A 21 9.41 7.14 -33.42
CA GLU A 21 10.54 6.86 -34.32
C GLU A 21 11.85 6.87 -33.55
N TYR A 22 12.03 7.84 -32.64
CA TYR A 22 13.21 7.94 -31.79
C TYR A 22 13.41 6.68 -30.96
N TYR A 23 12.34 6.12 -30.37
CA TYR A 23 12.44 4.91 -29.57
C TYR A 23 12.65 3.66 -30.42
N LYS A 24 12.11 3.62 -31.64
CA LYS A 24 12.39 2.55 -32.61
C LYS A 24 13.88 2.54 -32.98
N GLU A 25 14.46 3.70 -33.27
CA GLU A 25 15.89 3.83 -33.61
C GLU A 25 16.80 3.52 -32.43
N LYS A 26 16.53 4.09 -31.26
CA LYS A 26 17.39 3.95 -30.08
C LYS A 26 17.24 2.62 -29.35
N TYR A 27 16.01 2.11 -29.22
CA TYR A 27 15.69 0.93 -28.41
C TYR A 27 15.19 -0.26 -29.25
N GLY A 28 15.17 -0.14 -30.57
CA GLY A 28 14.79 -1.21 -31.50
C GLY A 28 13.28 -1.40 -31.70
N THR A 29 12.44 -0.63 -31.00
CA THR A 29 10.98 -0.84 -31.01
C THR A 29 10.17 0.44 -30.74
N ALA A 30 9.09 0.65 -31.52
CA ALA A 30 8.10 1.71 -31.26
C ALA A 30 7.19 1.37 -30.05
N PHE A 31 7.24 0.13 -29.57
CA PHE A 31 6.46 -0.36 -28.42
C PHE A 31 7.17 -0.09 -27.07
N TYR A 32 8.22 0.73 -27.05
CA TYR A 32 9.02 1.04 -25.86
C TYR A 32 8.15 1.37 -24.64
N GLY A 33 7.17 2.28 -24.80
CA GLY A 33 6.26 2.67 -23.71
C GLY A 33 5.43 1.49 -23.17
N VAL A 34 4.92 0.63 -24.05
CA VAL A 34 4.13 -0.57 -23.67
C VAL A 34 5.01 -1.56 -22.91
N ASN A 35 6.22 -1.82 -23.41
CA ASN A 35 7.19 -2.71 -22.78
C ASN A 35 7.61 -2.22 -21.39
N LYS A 36 7.88 -0.91 -21.26
CA LYS A 36 8.19 -0.31 -19.95
C LYS A 36 6.99 -0.37 -19.01
N MET A 37 5.76 -0.17 -19.50
CA MET A 37 4.55 -0.28 -18.68
C MET A 37 4.35 -1.70 -18.15
N TYR A 38 4.59 -2.73 -18.96
CA TYR A 38 4.57 -4.13 -18.49
C TYR A 38 5.49 -4.33 -17.28
N LEU A 39 6.74 -3.89 -17.41
CA LEU A 39 7.73 -4.01 -16.34
C LEU A 39 7.34 -3.21 -15.10
N LEU A 40 6.80 -1.99 -15.25
CA LEU A 40 6.33 -1.18 -14.12
C LEU A 40 5.19 -1.86 -13.36
N MET A 41 4.26 -2.50 -14.08
CA MET A 41 3.14 -3.21 -13.47
C MET A 41 3.58 -4.49 -12.77
N GLU A 42 4.42 -5.31 -13.41
CA GLU A 42 4.99 -6.53 -12.81
C GLU A 42 5.81 -6.23 -11.55
N LYS A 43 6.61 -5.16 -11.59
CA LYS A 43 7.35 -4.69 -10.42
C LYS A 43 6.45 -4.04 -9.35
N GLN A 44 5.15 -3.88 -9.58
CA GLN A 44 4.18 -3.46 -8.56
C GLN A 44 3.21 -4.58 -8.17
N HIS A 45 3.46 -5.84 -8.55
CA HIS A 45 2.59 -6.98 -8.23
C HIS A 45 2.37 -7.22 -6.71
N ASN A 46 3.27 -6.71 -5.85
CA ASN A 46 3.07 -6.69 -4.39
C ASN A 46 1.89 -5.80 -3.96
N ARG A 47 1.51 -4.82 -4.78
CA ARG A 47 0.39 -3.88 -4.59
C ARG A 47 -0.86 -4.27 -5.38
N GLY A 48 -1.06 -5.53 -5.73
CA GLY A 48 -2.30 -5.92 -6.39
C GLY A 48 -2.17 -7.15 -7.28
N GLN A 49 -3.00 -8.15 -6.98
CA GLN A 49 -3.04 -9.43 -7.68
C GLN A 49 -4.45 -9.78 -8.18
N ASP A 50 -5.48 -9.05 -7.74
CA ASP A 50 -6.88 -9.38 -8.04
C ASP A 50 -7.37 -8.78 -9.36
N GLY A 51 -6.71 -7.73 -9.83
CA GLY A 51 -7.01 -7.15 -11.14
C GLY A 51 -5.92 -6.21 -11.64
N ALA A 52 -5.96 -5.90 -12.92
CA ALA A 52 -5.04 -4.96 -13.54
C ALA A 52 -5.71 -4.23 -14.72
N GLY A 53 -5.16 -3.09 -15.10
CA GLY A 53 -5.61 -2.39 -16.29
C GLY A 53 -4.52 -1.56 -16.92
N PHE A 54 -4.69 -1.36 -18.21
CA PHE A 54 -3.81 -0.59 -19.06
C PHE A 54 -4.66 0.33 -19.94
N ALA A 55 -4.22 1.56 -20.10
CA ALA A 55 -4.74 2.48 -21.08
C ALA A 55 -3.62 3.28 -21.74
N SER A 56 -3.84 3.70 -22.98
CA SER A 56 -2.92 4.58 -23.70
C SER A 56 -3.64 5.59 -24.58
N VAL A 57 -2.97 6.72 -24.81
CA VAL A 57 -3.40 7.83 -25.67
C VAL A 57 -2.33 8.09 -26.72
N LYS A 58 -2.74 8.09 -27.98
CA LYS A 58 -1.94 8.52 -29.14
C LYS A 58 -2.03 10.03 -29.31
N LEU A 59 -0.92 10.67 -29.59
CA LEU A 59 -0.88 12.10 -29.89
C LEU A 59 -1.09 12.37 -31.38
N ASP A 60 -1.62 13.57 -31.68
CA ASP A 60 -1.74 14.10 -33.04
C ASP A 60 -2.51 13.20 -34.02
N THR A 61 -3.49 12.46 -33.49
CA THR A 61 -4.34 11.57 -34.27
C THR A 61 -5.43 12.38 -35.01
N PRO A 62 -5.59 12.23 -36.34
CA PRO A 62 -6.62 12.94 -37.09
C PRO A 62 -8.03 12.40 -36.79
N PRO A 63 -9.09 13.19 -37.05
CA PRO A 63 -10.48 12.72 -36.92
C PRO A 63 -10.74 11.42 -37.69
N GLY A 64 -11.52 10.52 -37.09
CA GLY A 64 -11.84 9.21 -37.67
C GLY A 64 -10.85 8.10 -37.31
N GLN A 65 -9.74 8.42 -36.64
CA GLN A 65 -8.79 7.42 -36.13
C GLN A 65 -8.90 7.23 -34.62
N ARG A 66 -8.60 6.01 -34.15
CA ARG A 66 -8.65 5.66 -32.74
C ARG A 66 -7.40 6.16 -32.01
N TYR A 67 -7.60 7.00 -31.00
CA TYR A 67 -6.51 7.56 -30.20
C TYR A 67 -6.47 7.06 -28.75
N ILE A 68 -7.59 6.55 -28.20
CA ILE A 68 -7.64 5.92 -26.86
C ILE A 68 -7.74 4.40 -27.01
N SER A 69 -6.86 3.68 -26.30
CA SER A 69 -6.96 2.24 -26.08
C SER A 69 -7.06 1.94 -24.58
N ARG A 70 -7.84 0.93 -24.22
CA ARG A 70 -8.00 0.48 -22.82
C ARG A 70 -8.30 -1.01 -22.78
N VAL A 71 -7.66 -1.72 -21.86
CA VAL A 71 -7.89 -3.13 -21.54
C VAL A 71 -7.78 -3.32 -20.03
N ARG A 72 -8.60 -4.21 -19.47
CA ARG A 72 -8.70 -4.49 -18.04
C ARG A 72 -8.89 -5.99 -17.85
N SER A 73 -8.37 -6.53 -16.75
CA SER A 73 -8.52 -7.93 -16.39
C SER A 73 -8.74 -8.10 -14.89
N SER A 74 -9.57 -9.08 -14.54
CA SER A 74 -9.77 -9.60 -13.18
C SER A 74 -9.50 -11.11 -13.12
N GLU A 75 -8.77 -11.63 -14.11
CA GLU A 75 -8.32 -13.04 -14.16
C GLU A 75 -7.23 -13.29 -13.11
N GLN A 76 -6.88 -14.56 -12.87
CA GLN A 76 -5.93 -14.97 -11.82
C GLN A 76 -4.51 -14.36 -12.00
N GLN A 77 -4.08 -14.13 -13.23
CA GLN A 77 -2.82 -13.47 -13.58
C GLN A 77 -3.14 -12.24 -14.43
N PRO A 78 -3.71 -11.18 -13.85
CA PRO A 78 -4.39 -10.15 -14.62
C PRO A 78 -3.41 -9.28 -15.44
N ILE A 79 -2.17 -9.11 -14.95
CA ILE A 79 -1.12 -8.42 -15.72
C ILE A 79 -0.74 -9.24 -16.95
N GLN A 80 -0.43 -10.53 -16.76
CA GLN A 80 -0.08 -11.43 -17.87
C GLN A 80 -1.20 -11.54 -18.90
N ASP A 81 -2.46 -11.65 -18.46
CA ASP A 81 -3.62 -11.68 -19.33
C ASP A 81 -3.73 -10.40 -20.19
N ILE A 82 -3.61 -9.22 -19.59
CA ILE A 82 -3.65 -7.94 -20.32
C ILE A 82 -2.57 -7.87 -21.39
N PHE A 83 -1.32 -8.19 -21.04
CA PHE A 83 -0.22 -8.07 -21.98
C PHE A 83 -0.24 -9.20 -23.02
N SER A 84 -0.80 -10.37 -22.70
CA SER A 84 -1.13 -11.40 -23.69
C SER A 84 -2.15 -10.89 -24.70
N GLN A 85 -3.25 -10.28 -24.26
CA GLN A 85 -4.26 -9.68 -25.16
C GLN A 85 -3.69 -8.54 -26.01
N ILE A 86 -2.83 -7.70 -25.44
CA ILE A 86 -2.14 -6.64 -26.18
C ILE A 86 -1.24 -7.25 -27.26
N ASN A 87 -0.38 -8.19 -26.90
CA ASN A 87 0.56 -8.84 -27.82
C ASN A 87 -0.17 -9.62 -28.93
N GLN A 88 -1.24 -10.34 -28.60
CA GLN A 88 -2.06 -11.03 -29.60
C GLN A 88 -2.64 -10.06 -30.64
N ARG A 89 -3.15 -8.90 -30.22
CA ARG A 89 -3.65 -7.89 -31.17
C ARG A 89 -2.53 -7.27 -32.00
N ILE A 90 -1.38 -7.00 -31.40
CA ILE A 90 -0.22 -6.47 -32.13
C ILE A 90 0.26 -7.46 -33.19
N ASN A 91 0.46 -8.72 -32.81
CA ASN A 91 0.93 -9.77 -33.71
C ASN A 91 -0.05 -10.01 -34.85
N LYS A 92 -1.35 -10.01 -34.55
CA LYS A 92 -2.39 -10.13 -35.57
C LYS A 92 -2.28 -9.02 -36.63
N GLU A 93 -2.07 -7.76 -36.22
CA GLU A 93 -1.89 -6.66 -37.17
C GLU A 93 -0.61 -6.85 -38.01
N PHE A 94 0.49 -7.36 -37.44
CA PHE A 94 1.69 -7.65 -38.23
C PHE A 94 1.53 -8.84 -39.20
N GLU A 95 0.75 -9.85 -38.83
CA GLU A 95 0.43 -10.99 -39.69
C GLU A 95 -0.47 -10.59 -40.86
N GLU A 96 -1.51 -9.78 -40.59
CA GLU A 96 -2.45 -9.30 -41.60
C GLU A 96 -1.84 -8.19 -42.46
N HIS A 97 -0.91 -7.39 -41.91
CA HIS A 97 -0.26 -6.25 -42.56
C HIS A 97 1.26 -6.23 -42.34
N PRO A 98 2.02 -7.08 -43.04
CA PRO A 98 3.48 -7.13 -42.92
C PRO A 98 4.19 -5.80 -43.20
N GLU A 99 3.57 -4.92 -44.00
CA GLU A 99 4.07 -3.59 -44.32
C GLU A 99 4.23 -2.67 -43.08
N TYR A 100 3.58 -2.99 -41.95
CA TYR A 100 3.73 -2.21 -40.73
C TYR A 100 5.07 -2.46 -40.03
N ALA A 101 5.80 -3.55 -40.31
CA ALA A 101 6.95 -4.00 -39.51
C ALA A 101 8.03 -2.93 -39.28
N ASP A 102 8.32 -2.13 -40.30
CA ASP A 102 9.37 -1.11 -40.28
C ASP A 102 8.85 0.32 -40.48
N ASP A 103 7.53 0.53 -40.47
CA ASP A 103 6.89 1.84 -40.63
C ASP A 103 6.19 2.27 -39.33
N VAL A 104 6.83 3.16 -38.58
CA VAL A 104 6.34 3.61 -37.27
C VAL A 104 5.05 4.44 -37.39
N ASP A 105 4.87 5.18 -38.48
CA ASP A 105 3.65 5.96 -38.71
C ASP A 105 2.45 5.02 -38.96
N LEU A 106 2.64 3.97 -39.76
CA LEU A 106 1.62 2.94 -39.96
C LEU A 106 1.33 2.15 -38.68
N GLN A 107 2.37 1.80 -37.91
CA GLN A 107 2.21 1.18 -36.60
C GLN A 107 1.36 2.08 -35.67
N LYS A 108 1.76 3.34 -35.51
CA LYS A 108 1.04 4.31 -34.68
C LYS A 108 -0.38 4.50 -35.17
N LYS A 109 -0.65 4.52 -36.47
CA LYS A 109 -1.98 4.71 -37.02
C LYS A 109 -2.90 3.50 -36.77
N ASN A 110 -2.43 2.31 -37.11
CA ASN A 110 -3.29 1.13 -37.25
C ASN A 110 -3.27 0.21 -36.02
N ILE A 111 -2.11 0.07 -35.36
CA ILE A 111 -1.97 -0.88 -34.25
C ILE A 111 -2.54 -0.29 -32.96
N PRO A 112 -3.43 -0.99 -32.24
CA PRO A 112 -3.97 -0.52 -30.97
C PRO A 112 -2.90 -0.47 -29.87
N TYR A 113 -3.18 0.23 -28.77
CA TYR A 113 -2.34 0.32 -27.57
C TYR A 113 -1.00 1.06 -27.69
N ILE A 114 -0.39 1.14 -28.87
CA ILE A 114 0.76 2.03 -29.11
C ILE A 114 0.33 3.47 -28.85
N GLY A 115 1.11 4.23 -28.09
CA GLY A 115 0.85 5.63 -27.78
C GLY A 115 1.92 6.23 -26.89
N GLU A 116 1.90 7.55 -26.75
CA GLU A 116 2.93 8.33 -26.06
C GLU A 116 2.54 8.72 -24.63
N VAL A 117 1.29 8.47 -24.23
CA VAL A 117 0.81 8.61 -22.84
C VAL A 117 0.21 7.28 -22.42
N LEU A 118 0.71 6.69 -21.34
CA LEU A 118 0.32 5.36 -20.88
C LEU A 118 0.01 5.39 -19.39
N LEU A 119 -1.04 4.67 -19.00
CA LEU A 119 -1.48 4.54 -17.61
C LEU A 119 -1.74 3.07 -17.29
N GLY A 120 -0.99 2.55 -16.33
CA GLY A 120 -1.14 1.22 -15.75
C GLY A 120 -1.67 1.27 -14.33
N HIS A 121 -2.40 0.24 -13.95
CA HIS A 121 -2.89 0.06 -12.59
C HIS A 121 -2.92 -1.42 -12.20
N VAL A 122 -2.49 -1.72 -10.98
CA VAL A 122 -2.67 -3.04 -10.35
C VAL A 122 -3.57 -2.88 -9.14
N ARG A 123 -4.56 -3.77 -9.03
CA ARG A 123 -5.64 -3.69 -8.05
C ARG A 123 -5.50 -4.81 -7.04
N TYR A 124 -5.55 -4.44 -5.77
CA TYR A 124 -5.98 -5.36 -4.73
C TYR A 124 -7.49 -5.18 -4.52
N GLY A 125 -8.23 -6.24 -4.82
CA GLY A 125 -9.67 -6.29 -4.73
C GLY A 125 -10.07 -6.38 -3.28
N THR A 126 -11.01 -5.52 -2.90
CA THR A 126 -11.37 -5.39 -1.52
C THR A 126 -12.85 -5.39 -1.36
N PHE A 127 -13.26 -6.28 -0.46
CA PHE A 127 -14.60 -6.77 -0.20
C PHE A 127 -15.62 -6.51 -1.34
N GLY A 128 -15.86 -7.52 -2.16
CA GLY A 128 -16.81 -7.45 -3.28
C GLY A 128 -16.50 -8.50 -4.34
N LYS A 129 -17.41 -8.67 -5.31
CA LYS A 129 -17.17 -9.55 -6.46
C LYS A 129 -15.94 -9.05 -7.23
N ASN A 130 -14.96 -9.92 -7.45
CA ASN A 130 -13.85 -9.59 -8.34
C ASN A 130 -14.39 -9.45 -9.76
N SER A 131 -14.65 -8.22 -10.17
CA SER A 131 -15.26 -7.87 -11.45
C SER A 131 -14.37 -6.88 -12.17
N VAL A 132 -14.23 -7.07 -13.48
CA VAL A 132 -13.57 -6.13 -14.40
C VAL A 132 -14.13 -4.72 -14.30
N GLU A 133 -15.39 -4.54 -13.87
CA GLU A 133 -15.99 -3.21 -13.72
C GLU A 133 -15.40 -2.39 -12.58
N SER A 134 -14.87 -3.04 -11.55
CA SER A 134 -14.18 -2.39 -10.44
C SER A 134 -12.69 -2.18 -10.71
N VAL A 135 -12.19 -2.61 -11.89
CA VAL A 135 -10.78 -2.51 -12.25
C VAL A 135 -10.51 -1.17 -12.94
N HIS A 136 -9.47 -0.47 -12.50
CA HIS A 136 -8.98 0.76 -13.10
C HIS A 136 -8.15 0.42 -14.36
N PRO A 137 -7.92 1.36 -15.30
CA PRO A 137 -8.42 2.75 -15.32
C PRO A 137 -9.90 2.90 -15.72
N PHE A 138 -10.59 3.86 -15.12
CA PHE A 138 -11.94 4.28 -15.52
C PHE A 138 -11.87 5.29 -16.66
N LEU A 139 -12.83 5.27 -17.58
CA LEU A 139 -12.86 6.13 -18.77
C LEU A 139 -14.21 6.85 -18.85
N ARG A 140 -14.15 8.18 -18.90
CA ARG A 140 -15.25 9.08 -19.24
C ARG A 140 -15.09 9.53 -20.69
N GLN A 141 -16.00 9.09 -21.56
CA GLN A 141 -15.91 9.33 -23.00
C GLN A 141 -16.66 10.59 -23.45
N ASN A 142 -16.14 11.26 -24.48
CA ASN A 142 -16.79 12.39 -25.14
C ASN A 142 -16.34 12.49 -26.61
N ASN A 143 -17.18 13.04 -27.49
CA ASN A 143 -16.79 13.27 -28.89
C ASN A 143 -15.73 14.38 -29.04
N TRP A 144 -15.63 15.29 -28.07
CA TRP A 144 -14.53 16.23 -28.01
C TRP A 144 -13.34 15.61 -27.30
N MET A 145 -12.25 15.38 -28.04
CA MET A 145 -11.01 14.77 -27.54
C MET A 145 -10.54 15.35 -26.20
N HIS A 146 -10.53 16.68 -26.07
CA HIS A 146 -10.10 17.40 -24.86
C HIS A 146 -11.07 17.32 -23.66
N ARG A 147 -12.17 16.56 -23.76
CA ARG A 147 -13.11 16.26 -22.66
C ARG A 147 -13.13 14.78 -22.26
N ASN A 148 -12.35 13.94 -22.94
CA ASN A 148 -12.17 12.56 -22.52
C ASN A 148 -11.23 12.54 -21.33
N LEU A 149 -11.57 11.75 -20.31
CA LEU A 149 -10.80 11.65 -19.08
C LEU A 149 -10.66 10.17 -18.70
N ILE A 150 -9.43 9.76 -18.39
CA ILE A 150 -9.11 8.44 -17.89
C ILE A 150 -8.47 8.61 -16.52
N VAL A 151 -8.92 7.84 -15.51
CA VAL A 151 -8.44 7.96 -14.12
C VAL A 151 -8.08 6.59 -13.56
N ALA A 152 -6.95 6.52 -12.86
CA ALA A 152 -6.56 5.41 -12.02
C ALA A 152 -5.96 5.93 -10.71
N GLY A 153 -5.91 5.14 -9.64
CA GLY A 153 -5.35 5.62 -8.40
C GLY A 153 -5.38 4.59 -7.28
N ASN A 154 -4.45 4.76 -6.35
CA ASN A 154 -4.50 4.12 -5.04
C ASN A 154 -5.15 5.12 -4.09
N PHE A 155 -6.45 4.98 -3.85
CA PHE A 155 -7.16 5.90 -2.98
C PHE A 155 -8.38 5.29 -2.30
N ASN A 156 -8.70 5.89 -1.15
CA ASN A 156 -9.96 5.72 -0.45
C ASN A 156 -10.40 7.08 0.10
N MET A 157 -11.63 7.49 -0.23
CA MET A 157 -12.21 8.74 0.23
C MET A 157 -13.08 8.46 1.45
N THR A 158 -12.78 9.07 2.58
CA THR A 158 -13.56 8.86 3.81
C THR A 158 -14.96 9.46 3.69
N ASN A 159 -15.13 10.52 2.88
CA ASN A 159 -16.35 11.30 2.75
C ASN A 159 -17.08 11.09 1.41
N ASN A 160 -16.96 9.89 0.84
CA ASN A 160 -17.49 9.58 -0.49
C ASN A 160 -19.01 9.83 -0.63
N ASP A 161 -19.83 9.55 0.39
CA ASP A 161 -21.27 9.88 0.36
C ASP A 161 -21.53 11.38 0.17
N VAL A 162 -20.75 12.24 0.85
CA VAL A 162 -20.84 13.70 0.70
C VAL A 162 -20.44 14.12 -0.71
N LEU A 163 -19.38 13.52 -1.24
CA LEU A 163 -18.91 13.78 -2.60
C LEU A 163 -19.96 13.36 -3.65
N PHE A 164 -20.63 12.23 -3.44
CA PHE A 164 -21.70 11.74 -4.29
C PHE A 164 -22.92 12.67 -4.26
N ASP A 165 -23.37 13.06 -3.07
CA ASP A 165 -24.50 13.99 -2.91
C ASP A 165 -24.22 15.35 -3.54
N ASN A 166 -22.96 15.81 -3.47
CA ASN A 166 -22.54 17.03 -4.17
C ASN A 166 -22.67 16.90 -5.70
N LEU A 167 -22.45 15.73 -6.29
CA LEU A 167 -22.70 15.51 -7.72
C LEU A 167 -24.19 15.51 -8.04
N VAL A 168 -25.01 14.86 -7.21
CA VAL A 168 -26.47 14.83 -7.36
C VAL A 168 -27.06 16.25 -7.27
N ARG A 169 -26.60 17.07 -6.32
CA ARG A 169 -26.99 18.49 -6.20
C ARG A 169 -26.58 19.34 -7.40
N LEU A 170 -25.53 18.95 -8.13
CA LEU A 170 -25.15 19.58 -9.41
C LEU A 170 -26.04 19.13 -10.58
N GLY A 171 -27.00 18.24 -10.36
CA GLY A 171 -27.88 17.67 -11.38
C GLY A 171 -27.25 16.52 -12.16
N GLN A 172 -26.15 15.95 -11.68
CA GLN A 172 -25.58 14.74 -12.29
C GLN A 172 -26.29 13.48 -11.81
N HIS A 173 -26.16 12.41 -12.59
CA HIS A 173 -26.67 11.09 -12.24
C HIS A 173 -25.52 10.08 -12.32
N PRO A 174 -24.63 10.02 -11.31
CA PRO A 174 -23.53 9.07 -11.30
C PRO A 174 -24.07 7.64 -11.31
N LYS A 175 -23.48 6.78 -12.13
CA LYS A 175 -23.94 5.39 -12.32
C LYS A 175 -23.69 4.47 -11.12
N ASP A 176 -22.83 4.88 -10.21
CA ASP A 176 -22.37 4.11 -9.07
C ASP A 176 -21.91 5.10 -7.98
N LYS A 177 -21.94 4.64 -6.73
CA LYS A 177 -21.46 5.37 -5.56
C LYS A 177 -19.97 5.14 -5.30
N VAL A 178 -19.27 4.25 -5.99
CA VAL A 178 -17.84 3.99 -5.77
C VAL A 178 -16.98 5.27 -5.92
N ASP A 179 -16.03 5.47 -5.00
CA ASP A 179 -15.13 6.63 -4.91
C ASP A 179 -14.54 7.07 -6.26
N THR A 180 -14.07 6.10 -7.06
CA THR A 180 -13.47 6.39 -8.37
C THR A 180 -14.45 7.04 -9.34
N VAL A 181 -15.71 6.64 -9.33
CA VAL A 181 -16.76 7.26 -10.18
C VAL A 181 -17.03 8.67 -9.70
N THR A 182 -17.22 8.85 -8.39
CA THR A 182 -17.48 10.16 -7.78
C THR A 182 -16.36 11.15 -8.08
N VAL A 183 -15.11 10.74 -7.89
CA VAL A 183 -13.94 11.59 -8.18
C VAL A 183 -13.82 11.88 -9.68
N MET A 184 -13.91 10.87 -10.54
CA MET A 184 -13.80 11.05 -11.99
C MET A 184 -14.86 12.01 -12.53
N GLU A 185 -16.11 11.89 -12.08
CA GLU A 185 -17.19 12.79 -12.53
C GLU A 185 -17.04 14.20 -11.97
N LYS A 186 -16.48 14.38 -10.76
CA LYS A 186 -16.16 15.71 -10.23
C LYS A 186 -15.06 16.39 -11.05
N ILE A 187 -14.00 15.66 -11.42
CA ILE A 187 -12.96 16.17 -12.34
C ILE A 187 -13.58 16.48 -13.71
N GLY A 188 -14.38 15.56 -14.25
CA GLY A 188 -15.08 15.69 -15.53
C GLY A 188 -15.99 16.93 -15.59
N HIS A 189 -16.71 17.22 -14.51
CA HIS A 189 -17.53 18.42 -14.39
C HIS A 189 -16.72 19.72 -14.55
N PHE A 190 -15.60 19.83 -13.84
CA PHE A 190 -14.77 21.03 -13.92
C PHE A 190 -13.97 21.10 -15.22
N LEU A 191 -13.60 19.96 -15.80
CA LEU A 191 -13.05 19.87 -17.15
C LEU A 191 -14.03 20.45 -18.17
N ASP A 192 -15.28 19.98 -18.18
CA ASP A 192 -16.32 20.46 -19.09
C ASP A 192 -16.60 21.96 -18.90
N SER A 193 -16.63 22.43 -17.64
CA SER A 193 -16.82 23.84 -17.31
C SER A 193 -15.68 24.72 -17.83
N GLU A 194 -14.43 24.29 -17.67
CA GLU A 194 -13.26 25.05 -18.13
C GLU A 194 -13.19 25.09 -19.66
N VAL A 195 -13.42 23.96 -20.32
CA VAL A 195 -13.49 23.89 -21.79
C VAL A 195 -14.58 24.81 -22.34
N ALA A 196 -15.78 24.80 -21.75
CA ALA A 196 -16.86 25.68 -22.18
C ALA A 196 -16.51 27.18 -22.01
N LYS A 197 -15.78 27.54 -20.96
CA LYS A 197 -15.30 28.91 -20.73
C LYS A 197 -14.21 29.30 -21.72
N LEU A 198 -13.25 28.43 -22.00
CA LEU A 198 -12.21 28.65 -23.00
C LEU A 198 -12.81 28.82 -24.39
N TYR A 199 -13.74 27.96 -24.80
CA TYR A 199 -14.43 28.10 -26.08
C TYR A 199 -15.16 29.45 -26.22
N LYS A 200 -15.86 29.91 -25.17
CA LYS A 200 -16.51 31.23 -25.17
C LYS A 200 -15.52 32.38 -25.36
N LYS A 201 -14.30 32.28 -24.79
CA LYS A 201 -13.24 33.28 -24.98
C LYS A 201 -12.68 33.23 -26.39
N LEU A 202 -12.30 32.05 -26.88
CA LEU A 202 -11.78 31.85 -28.23
C LEU A 202 -12.77 32.30 -29.31
N LYS A 203 -14.06 32.07 -29.12
CA LYS A 203 -15.10 32.59 -30.02
C LYS A 203 -15.08 34.13 -30.10
N LYS A 204 -14.83 34.83 -28.99
CA LYS A 204 -14.70 36.30 -28.98
C LYS A 204 -13.38 36.78 -29.62
N GLU A 205 -12.35 35.94 -29.58
CA GLU A 205 -11.06 36.17 -30.25
C GLU A 205 -11.13 35.86 -31.77
N GLY A 206 -12.26 35.37 -32.28
CA GLY A 206 -12.48 35.13 -33.71
C GLY A 206 -12.29 33.67 -34.16
N PHE A 207 -11.98 32.75 -33.25
CA PHE A 207 -11.85 31.33 -33.60
C PHE A 207 -13.21 30.69 -33.92
N ASN A 208 -13.27 29.91 -35.00
CA ASN A 208 -14.39 29.03 -35.28
C ASN A 208 -14.29 27.74 -34.43
N LYS A 209 -15.27 26.83 -34.57
CA LYS A 209 -15.30 25.58 -33.78
C LYS A 209 -14.11 24.65 -34.04
N ILE A 210 -13.64 24.59 -35.27
CA ILE A 210 -12.53 23.71 -35.70
C ILE A 210 -11.24 24.25 -35.10
N ASP A 211 -10.96 25.53 -35.32
CA ASP A 211 -9.72 26.20 -34.90
C ASP A 211 -9.62 26.41 -33.39
N ALA A 212 -10.77 26.44 -32.69
CA ALA A 212 -10.79 26.54 -31.24
C ALA A 212 -10.29 25.26 -30.55
N SER A 213 -10.41 24.07 -31.15
CA SER A 213 -10.08 22.82 -30.46
C SER A 213 -8.58 22.68 -30.13
N PRO A 214 -7.64 22.94 -31.06
CA PRO A 214 -6.21 22.97 -30.74
C PRO A 214 -5.86 24.04 -29.70
N GLN A 215 -6.48 25.22 -29.77
CA GLN A 215 -6.28 26.31 -28.83
C GLN A 215 -6.80 25.99 -27.42
N ILE A 216 -7.89 25.21 -27.31
CA ILE A 216 -8.37 24.71 -26.02
C ILE A 216 -7.32 23.79 -25.40
N VAL A 217 -6.74 22.87 -26.17
CA VAL A 217 -5.70 21.94 -25.67
C VAL A 217 -4.50 22.70 -25.11
N GLU A 218 -4.00 23.68 -25.86
CA GLU A 218 -2.86 24.52 -25.47
C GLU A 218 -3.15 25.29 -24.18
N ARG A 219 -4.32 25.95 -24.11
CA ARG A 219 -4.68 26.86 -23.00
C ARG A 219 -5.37 26.19 -21.82
N LEU A 220 -5.62 24.87 -21.87
CA LEU A 220 -6.31 24.15 -20.79
C LEU A 220 -5.48 24.16 -19.52
N ASN A 221 -6.06 24.69 -18.44
CA ASN A 221 -5.42 24.77 -17.14
C ASN A 221 -5.85 23.60 -16.25
N VAL A 222 -5.07 22.51 -16.33
CA VAL A 222 -5.29 21.29 -15.53
C VAL A 222 -5.19 21.58 -14.03
N THR A 223 -4.24 22.41 -13.60
CA THR A 223 -4.08 22.83 -12.19
C THR A 223 -5.39 23.39 -11.62
N LYS A 224 -6.06 24.28 -12.36
CA LYS A 224 -7.33 24.88 -11.93
C LYS A 224 -8.48 23.87 -11.88
N ILE A 225 -8.50 22.90 -12.78
CA ILE A 225 -9.49 21.81 -12.77
C ILE A 225 -9.31 20.99 -11.49
N LEU A 226 -8.08 20.55 -11.22
CA LEU A 226 -7.75 19.74 -10.04
C LEU A 226 -8.04 20.50 -8.73
N LYS A 227 -7.69 21.80 -8.65
CA LYS A 227 -7.99 22.65 -7.47
C LYS A 227 -9.47 22.69 -7.14
N LYS A 228 -10.32 22.73 -8.17
CA LYS A 228 -11.77 22.81 -8.00
C LYS A 228 -12.39 21.45 -7.72
N SER A 229 -11.90 20.40 -8.36
CA SER A 229 -12.43 19.06 -8.17
C SER A 229 -12.12 18.49 -6.80
N SER A 230 -10.95 18.80 -6.26
CA SER A 230 -10.43 18.22 -5.02
C SER A 230 -10.68 19.02 -3.75
N LYS A 231 -11.40 20.15 -3.85
CA LYS A 231 -11.65 21.07 -2.73
C LYS A 231 -12.23 20.37 -1.49
N ASP A 232 -13.13 19.42 -1.71
CA ASP A 232 -13.89 18.76 -0.64
C ASP A 232 -13.44 17.31 -0.42
N TRP A 233 -12.28 16.89 -0.95
CA TRP A 233 -11.80 15.52 -0.79
C TRP A 233 -11.19 15.31 0.60
N ASP A 234 -11.66 14.28 1.31
CA ASP A 234 -11.07 13.80 2.56
C ASP A 234 -10.72 12.32 2.38
N GLY A 235 -9.48 11.94 2.74
CA GLY A 235 -8.98 10.59 2.54
C GLY A 235 -7.51 10.56 2.09
N GLY A 236 -7.03 9.35 1.81
CA GLY A 236 -5.66 9.09 1.35
C GLY A 236 -5.67 8.73 -0.13
N TYR A 237 -4.83 9.37 -0.93
CA TYR A 237 -4.84 9.17 -2.38
C TYR A 237 -3.53 9.51 -3.09
N ALA A 238 -3.16 8.63 -4.03
CA ALA A 238 -2.28 8.93 -5.15
C ALA A 238 -3.06 8.63 -6.44
N MET A 239 -3.44 9.67 -7.16
CA MET A 239 -4.36 9.57 -8.30
C MET A 239 -3.71 10.06 -9.58
N ALA A 240 -3.69 9.19 -10.59
CA ALA A 240 -3.25 9.49 -11.93
C ALA A 240 -4.43 9.70 -12.88
N GLY A 241 -4.28 10.64 -13.82
CA GLY A 241 -5.24 10.80 -14.89
C GLY A 241 -4.60 11.24 -16.20
N MET A 242 -5.27 10.93 -17.29
CA MET A 242 -4.90 11.39 -18.63
C MET A 242 -6.12 11.85 -19.42
N LEU A 243 -5.92 12.91 -20.19
CA LEU A 243 -6.93 13.53 -21.04
C LEU A 243 -6.76 13.03 -22.47
N GLY A 244 -7.85 12.98 -23.24
CA GLY A 244 -7.82 12.41 -24.58
C GLY A 244 -6.86 13.07 -25.57
N HIS A 245 -6.45 14.31 -25.31
CA HIS A 245 -5.46 15.02 -26.14
C HIS A 245 -4.01 14.84 -25.69
N GLY A 246 -3.76 14.15 -24.58
CA GLY A 246 -2.42 13.80 -24.12
C GLY A 246 -1.88 14.55 -22.90
N ASP A 247 -2.63 15.50 -22.33
CA ASP A 247 -2.26 16.01 -21.00
C ASP A 247 -2.46 14.92 -19.95
N ALA A 248 -1.55 14.81 -19.00
CA ALA A 248 -1.61 13.86 -17.89
C ALA A 248 -1.28 14.52 -16.56
N PHE A 249 -1.70 13.91 -15.47
CA PHE A 249 -1.39 14.37 -14.12
C PHE A 249 -1.29 13.21 -13.14
N VAL A 250 -0.54 13.41 -12.06
CA VAL A 250 -0.65 12.63 -10.82
C VAL A 250 -0.76 13.59 -9.65
N LEU A 251 -1.80 13.43 -8.82
CA LEU A 251 -2.11 14.24 -7.64
C LEU A 251 -1.98 13.38 -6.38
N ARG A 252 -1.28 13.91 -5.38
CA ARG A 252 -1.13 13.30 -4.04
C ARG A 252 -1.95 14.03 -2.98
N ASP A 253 -2.47 13.27 -2.02
CA ASP A 253 -3.22 13.79 -0.87
C ASP A 253 -2.41 14.78 -0.01
N PRO A 254 -3.09 15.70 0.69
CA PRO A 254 -2.42 16.78 1.42
C PRO A 254 -1.70 16.33 2.69
N ALA A 255 -1.95 15.13 3.22
CA ALA A 255 -1.23 14.57 4.36
C ALA A 255 -0.04 13.68 3.94
N GLY A 256 0.08 13.36 2.64
CA GLY A 256 1.10 12.49 2.09
C GLY A 256 0.91 11.01 2.43
N ILE A 257 -0.32 10.59 2.71
CA ILE A 257 -0.68 9.23 3.17
C ILE A 257 -0.22 8.18 2.15
N ARG A 258 -0.55 8.38 0.87
CA ARG A 258 -0.23 7.42 -0.22
C ARG A 258 1.03 7.83 -0.97
N PRO A 259 1.98 6.90 -1.23
CA PRO A 259 3.22 7.24 -1.90
C PRO A 259 3.03 7.42 -3.40
N ALA A 260 3.80 8.35 -3.97
CA ALA A 260 3.95 8.54 -5.41
C ALA A 260 5.34 9.12 -5.68
N TYR A 261 6.09 8.46 -6.57
CA TYR A 261 7.44 8.84 -6.94
C TYR A 261 7.51 9.13 -8.42
N TYR A 262 8.32 10.10 -8.84
CA TYR A 262 8.47 10.47 -10.23
C TYR A 262 9.94 10.63 -10.63
N TYR A 263 10.20 10.44 -11.91
CA TYR A 263 11.46 10.70 -12.58
C TYR A 263 11.19 11.36 -13.93
N LYS A 264 12.11 12.24 -14.36
CA LYS A 264 12.06 12.89 -15.65
C LYS A 264 13.47 13.07 -16.23
N ASP A 265 13.61 12.80 -17.51
CA ASP A 265 14.74 13.23 -18.36
C ASP A 265 14.23 13.83 -19.68
N ASP A 266 15.08 13.87 -20.71
CA ASP A 266 14.75 14.39 -22.04
C ASP A 266 13.85 13.46 -22.86
N GLU A 267 13.68 12.21 -22.43
CA GLU A 267 12.95 11.16 -23.14
C GLU A 267 11.66 10.77 -22.46
N VAL A 268 11.57 10.83 -21.13
CA VAL A 268 10.40 10.29 -20.43
C VAL A 268 10.06 11.09 -19.17
N VAL A 269 8.77 11.16 -18.87
CA VAL A 269 8.28 11.40 -17.51
C VAL A 269 7.60 10.11 -17.05
N VAL A 270 8.02 9.59 -15.90
CA VAL A 270 7.43 8.41 -15.27
C VAL A 270 6.99 8.72 -13.86
N VAL A 271 5.85 8.18 -13.45
CA VAL A 271 5.38 8.17 -12.06
C VAL A 271 4.98 6.75 -11.67
N ALA A 272 5.35 6.30 -10.48
CA ALA A 272 4.94 5.01 -9.92
C ALA A 272 4.66 5.13 -8.41
N SER A 273 3.95 4.16 -7.83
CA SER A 273 3.70 4.16 -6.37
C SER A 273 4.96 3.89 -5.54
N GLU A 274 5.99 3.27 -6.12
CA GLU A 274 7.25 2.92 -5.44
C GLU A 274 8.48 3.35 -6.22
N ARG A 275 9.49 3.86 -5.50
CA ARG A 275 10.78 4.28 -6.07
C ARG A 275 11.56 3.13 -6.74
N PRO A 276 11.76 1.93 -6.12
CA PRO A 276 12.55 0.86 -6.72
C PRO A 276 12.01 0.35 -8.06
N VAL A 277 10.71 0.54 -8.30
CA VAL A 277 10.04 0.21 -9.55
C VAL A 277 10.61 1.07 -10.68
N ILE A 278 10.72 2.39 -10.46
CA ILE A 278 11.32 3.30 -11.43
C ILE A 278 12.82 2.99 -11.60
N GLN A 279 13.56 2.82 -10.49
CA GLN A 279 15.00 2.48 -10.53
C GLN A 279 15.27 1.27 -11.41
N THR A 280 14.53 0.18 -11.19
CA THR A 280 14.75 -1.08 -11.92
C THR A 280 14.34 -0.97 -13.39
N VAL A 281 13.19 -0.34 -13.67
CA VAL A 281 12.65 -0.31 -15.04
C VAL A 281 13.39 0.68 -15.94
N PHE A 282 13.85 1.81 -15.40
CA PHE A 282 14.54 2.85 -16.16
C PHE A 282 16.06 2.87 -15.94
N ASN A 283 16.58 2.01 -15.05
CA ASN A 283 18.00 1.95 -14.71
C ASN A 283 18.53 3.32 -14.25
N VAL A 284 17.82 3.94 -13.31
CA VAL A 284 18.15 5.28 -12.79
C VAL A 284 18.62 5.20 -11.34
N PRO A 285 19.57 6.07 -10.93
CA PRO A 285 20.02 6.20 -9.54
C PRO A 285 18.89 6.53 -8.57
N PHE A 286 19.13 6.26 -7.28
CA PHE A 286 18.18 6.53 -6.20
C PHE A 286 17.84 8.03 -6.10
N ASP A 287 18.86 8.91 -6.15
CA ASP A 287 18.72 10.34 -5.91
C ASP A 287 17.94 11.10 -7.01
N ASP A 288 17.82 10.51 -8.20
CA ASP A 288 17.12 11.13 -9.33
C ASP A 288 15.59 10.91 -9.27
N ILE A 289 15.12 10.03 -8.37
CA ILE A 289 13.70 9.74 -8.21
C ILE A 289 13.16 10.49 -6.99
N ILE A 290 12.20 11.36 -7.25
CA ILE A 290 11.69 12.31 -6.27
C ILE A 290 10.30 11.88 -5.81
N GLU A 291 10.05 11.91 -4.51
CA GLU A 291 8.72 11.72 -3.93
C GLU A 291 7.85 12.96 -4.24
N LEU A 292 6.64 12.77 -4.73
CA LEU A 292 5.73 13.89 -5.01
C LEU A 292 5.23 14.49 -3.67
N ASP A 293 5.47 15.77 -3.41
CA ASP A 293 5.08 16.38 -2.13
C ASP A 293 3.56 16.34 -1.84
N PRO A 294 3.15 16.33 -0.56
CA PRO A 294 1.74 16.38 -0.17
C PRO A 294 0.97 17.56 -0.80
N GLY A 295 -0.24 17.29 -1.29
CA GLY A 295 -1.15 18.28 -1.88
C GLY A 295 -0.69 18.83 -3.24
N LYS A 296 0.42 18.33 -3.81
CA LYS A 296 0.91 18.72 -5.12
C LYS A 296 0.48 17.72 -6.20
N ALA A 297 0.44 18.23 -7.43
CA ALA A 297 0.33 17.41 -8.62
C ALA A 297 1.49 17.66 -9.57
N ILE A 298 2.06 16.58 -10.11
CA ILE A 298 2.84 16.64 -11.33
C ILE A 298 1.87 16.65 -12.51
N ILE A 299 2.04 17.62 -13.42
CA ILE A 299 1.22 17.80 -14.61
C ILE A 299 2.15 17.81 -15.81
N VAL A 300 1.85 16.96 -16.79
CA VAL A 300 2.60 16.85 -18.04
C VAL A 300 1.66 17.20 -19.18
N LYS A 301 1.96 18.29 -19.88
CA LYS A 301 1.18 18.76 -21.02
C LYS A 301 1.49 17.92 -22.27
N LYS A 302 0.60 17.98 -23.27
CA LYS A 302 0.78 17.31 -24.58
C LYS A 302 2.16 17.57 -25.20
N ASP A 303 2.62 18.82 -25.15
CA ASP A 303 3.92 19.27 -25.68
C ASP A 303 5.13 18.79 -24.86
N GLY A 304 4.92 18.08 -23.76
CA GLY A 304 5.96 17.61 -22.85
C GLY A 304 6.29 18.58 -21.71
N THR A 305 5.71 19.79 -21.71
CA THR A 305 5.89 20.76 -20.63
C THR A 305 5.44 20.13 -19.30
N THR A 306 6.37 20.02 -18.37
CA THR A 306 6.15 19.38 -17.06
C THR A 306 6.19 20.43 -15.96
N SER A 307 5.24 20.36 -15.03
CA SER A 307 5.19 21.27 -13.88
C SER A 307 4.71 20.55 -12.63
N ILE A 308 5.19 21.00 -11.47
CA ILE A 308 4.72 20.54 -10.16
C ILE A 308 3.98 21.70 -9.51
N ASN A 309 2.68 21.54 -9.31
CA ASN A 309 1.82 22.61 -8.83
C ASN A 309 1.16 22.22 -7.52
N ARG A 310 1.10 23.17 -6.57
CA ARG A 310 0.24 23.02 -5.38
C ARG A 310 -1.22 23.03 -5.81
N ILE A 311 -1.94 21.96 -5.52
CA ILE A 311 -3.37 21.82 -5.79
C ILE A 311 -4.17 22.06 -4.51
N ILE A 312 -3.77 21.43 -3.42
CA ILE A 312 -4.38 21.56 -2.10
C ILE A 312 -3.32 22.06 -1.14
N ASP A 313 -3.73 22.82 -0.12
CA ASP A 313 -2.82 23.18 0.95
C ASP A 313 -2.45 21.91 1.75
N PRO A 314 -1.16 21.63 1.95
CA PRO A 314 -0.70 20.46 2.67
C PRO A 314 -1.13 20.54 4.13
N LEU A 315 -1.51 19.39 4.67
CA LEU A 315 -1.71 19.16 6.08
C LEU A 315 -0.37 18.81 6.74
N GLU A 316 -0.40 18.55 8.05
CA GLU A 316 0.74 17.89 8.70
C GLU A 316 1.05 16.58 7.98
N ARG A 317 2.34 16.35 7.67
CA ARG A 317 2.75 15.14 6.97
C ARG A 317 2.64 13.94 7.90
N LYS A 318 1.65 13.09 7.63
CA LYS A 318 1.38 11.82 8.32
C LYS A 318 1.40 10.67 7.30
N ALA A 319 2.52 10.54 6.59
CA ALA A 319 2.69 9.48 5.60
C ALA A 319 2.59 8.10 6.28
N CYS A 320 1.91 7.15 5.64
CA CYS A 320 1.63 5.82 6.20
C CYS A 320 2.91 5.12 6.69
N SER A 321 2.98 4.75 7.98
CA SER A 321 4.11 3.96 8.51
C SER A 321 4.04 2.49 8.05
N PHE A 322 2.87 1.96 7.73
CA PHE A 322 2.67 0.58 7.29
C PHE A 322 3.28 0.30 5.90
N GLU A 323 3.44 1.35 5.10
CA GLU A 323 4.24 1.29 3.87
C GLU A 323 5.69 0.88 4.18
N ARG A 324 6.26 1.40 5.26
CA ARG A 324 7.64 1.11 5.68
C ARG A 324 7.75 -0.23 6.41
N ILE A 325 6.78 -0.56 7.26
CA ILE A 325 6.73 -1.82 8.00
C ILE A 325 6.56 -3.02 7.04
N TYR A 326 5.61 -2.95 6.10
CA TYR A 326 5.16 -4.14 5.37
C TYR A 326 4.94 -3.96 3.86
N PHE A 327 4.14 -2.97 3.43
CA PHE A 327 3.58 -2.98 2.07
C PHE A 327 4.57 -2.66 0.94
N SER A 328 5.40 -1.64 1.13
CA SER A 328 6.40 -1.27 0.13
C SER A 328 7.52 -2.32 0.07
N ARG A 329 8.22 -2.37 -1.06
CA ARG A 329 9.35 -3.26 -1.24
C ARG A 329 10.50 -2.88 -0.30
N GLY A 330 10.96 -3.87 0.47
CA GLY A 330 12.15 -3.73 1.30
C GLY A 330 13.47 -3.57 0.52
N SER A 331 13.43 -3.57 -0.82
CA SER A 331 14.60 -3.28 -1.66
C SER A 331 14.83 -1.78 -1.86
N ASP A 332 13.92 -0.91 -1.42
CA ASP A 332 14.18 0.52 -1.32
C ASP A 332 15.21 0.76 -0.20
N ALA A 333 16.24 1.57 -0.48
CA ALA A 333 17.35 1.77 0.45
C ALA A 333 16.92 2.38 1.79
N GLU A 334 15.97 3.32 1.78
CA GLU A 334 15.44 3.90 3.02
C GLU A 334 14.63 2.85 3.79
N ILE A 335 13.75 2.13 3.10
CA ILE A 335 12.88 1.11 3.73
C ILE A 335 13.70 -0.04 4.31
N TYR A 336 14.76 -0.44 3.62
CA TYR A 336 15.66 -1.49 4.09
C TYR A 336 16.29 -1.11 5.43
N ASP A 337 16.82 0.11 5.53
CA ASP A 337 17.40 0.61 6.78
C ASP A 337 16.35 0.80 7.88
N GLU A 338 15.20 1.40 7.54
CA GLU A 338 14.06 1.56 8.45
C GLU A 338 13.63 0.22 9.05
N ARG A 339 13.49 -0.84 8.25
CA ARG A 339 13.14 -2.19 8.73
C ARG A 339 14.22 -2.80 9.61
N LYS A 340 15.50 -2.65 9.25
CA LYS A 340 16.60 -3.06 10.14
C LYS A 340 16.53 -2.32 11.47
N ASN A 341 16.25 -1.03 11.45
CA ASN A 341 16.12 -0.21 12.65
C ASN A 341 14.94 -0.68 13.53
N LEU A 342 13.80 -1.05 12.93
CA LEU A 342 12.68 -1.66 13.66
C LEU A 342 13.10 -2.92 14.42
N GLY A 343 13.85 -3.82 13.77
CA GLY A 343 14.39 -5.02 14.40
C GLY A 343 15.38 -4.74 15.52
N ARG A 344 16.25 -3.75 15.32
CA ARG A 344 17.26 -3.36 16.32
C ARG A 344 16.62 -2.77 17.58
N LEU A 345 15.62 -1.91 17.41
CA LEU A 345 14.99 -1.16 18.51
C LEU A 345 14.06 -2.01 19.38
N ILE A 346 13.54 -3.13 18.86
CA ILE A 346 12.72 -4.05 19.66
C ILE A 346 13.57 -5.03 20.50
N MET A 347 14.83 -5.24 20.10
CA MET A 347 15.70 -6.24 20.72
C MET A 347 15.93 -6.05 22.24
N PRO A 348 16.03 -4.82 22.80
CA PRO A 348 16.14 -4.65 24.25
C PRO A 348 15.02 -5.32 25.04
N GLN A 349 13.76 -5.18 24.60
CA GLN A 349 12.62 -5.85 25.26
C GLN A 349 12.70 -7.37 25.13
N VAL A 350 13.18 -7.87 23.99
CA VAL A 350 13.42 -9.30 23.75
C VAL A 350 14.49 -9.84 24.70
N LEU A 351 15.60 -9.10 24.89
CA LEU A 351 16.69 -9.48 25.80
C LEU A 351 16.21 -9.55 27.25
N GLU A 352 15.41 -8.58 27.69
CA GLU A 352 14.81 -8.59 29.03
C GLU A 352 13.93 -9.84 29.23
N GLU A 353 13.06 -10.17 28.25
CA GLU A 353 12.15 -11.32 28.33
C GLU A 353 12.90 -12.67 28.40
N ILE A 354 14.01 -12.82 27.67
CA ILE A 354 14.84 -14.03 27.72
C ILE A 354 15.88 -14.00 28.84
N ASN A 355 15.83 -13.02 29.75
CA ASN A 355 16.79 -12.82 30.84
C ASN A 355 18.25 -12.74 30.33
N HIS A 356 18.46 -12.12 29.18
CA HIS A 356 19.75 -11.99 28.49
C HIS A 356 20.42 -13.35 28.15
N ASP A 357 19.69 -14.47 28.18
CA ASP A 357 20.21 -15.80 27.85
C ASP A 357 20.36 -15.99 26.34
N THR A 358 21.44 -15.44 25.78
CA THR A 358 21.76 -15.56 24.35
C THR A 358 22.26 -16.95 23.97
N VAL A 359 22.72 -17.75 24.94
CA VAL A 359 23.26 -19.10 24.71
C VAL A 359 22.12 -20.10 24.50
N ASN A 360 21.11 -20.09 25.38
CA ASN A 360 19.94 -20.95 25.29
C ASN A 360 18.78 -20.29 24.53
N THR A 361 19.07 -19.43 23.54
CA THR A 361 18.05 -18.85 22.66
C THR A 361 18.32 -19.14 21.19
N VAL A 362 17.26 -19.48 20.46
CA VAL A 362 17.25 -19.60 19.00
C VAL A 362 16.45 -18.43 18.42
N PHE A 363 17.06 -17.66 17.53
CA PHE A 363 16.43 -16.54 16.84
C PHE A 363 15.99 -16.95 15.43
N SER A 364 14.74 -16.66 15.07
CA SER A 364 14.15 -16.94 13.76
C SER A 364 13.20 -15.82 13.34
N PHE A 365 12.63 -15.93 12.15
CA PHE A 365 11.62 -15.02 11.61
C PHE A 365 10.51 -15.78 10.87
N ILE A 366 9.40 -15.08 10.59
CA ILE A 366 8.31 -15.56 9.74
C ILE A 366 8.53 -15.05 8.31
N PRO A 367 8.77 -15.91 7.31
CA PRO A 367 9.06 -15.45 5.96
C PRO A 367 7.85 -14.82 5.24
N ASN A 368 8.04 -13.81 4.37
CA ASN A 368 9.32 -13.28 3.90
C ASN A 368 9.61 -11.84 4.38
N THR A 369 8.57 -11.04 4.67
CA THR A 369 8.73 -9.59 4.88
C THR A 369 9.53 -9.25 6.14
N ALA A 370 9.39 -10.06 7.20
CA ALA A 370 10.09 -9.86 8.47
C ALA A 370 11.60 -10.11 8.41
N GLU A 371 12.13 -10.64 7.30
CA GLU A 371 13.56 -10.96 7.14
C GLU A 371 14.47 -9.75 7.35
N THR A 372 14.11 -8.58 6.83
CA THR A 372 14.94 -7.37 7.00
C THR A 372 14.97 -6.90 8.46
N SER A 373 13.83 -6.93 9.14
CA SER A 373 13.74 -6.64 10.58
C SER A 373 14.51 -7.68 11.39
N PHE A 374 14.46 -8.95 11.01
CA PHE A 374 15.24 -10.00 11.63
C PHE A 374 16.75 -9.73 11.58
N TYR A 375 17.28 -9.26 10.46
CA TYR A 375 18.70 -8.90 10.38
C TYR A 375 19.08 -7.80 11.38
N GLY A 376 18.24 -6.78 11.54
CA GLY A 376 18.47 -5.75 12.55
C GLY A 376 18.39 -6.25 13.99
N MET A 377 17.47 -7.18 14.25
CA MET A 377 17.32 -7.84 15.56
C MET A 377 18.55 -8.71 15.89
N VAL A 378 19.06 -9.47 14.91
CA VAL A 378 20.28 -10.28 15.05
C VAL A 378 21.52 -9.41 15.27
N GLU A 379 21.64 -8.28 14.57
CA GLU A 379 22.72 -7.32 14.81
C GLU A 379 22.74 -6.84 16.27
N ALA A 380 21.58 -6.43 16.80
CA ALA A 380 21.46 -6.02 18.20
C ALA A 380 21.76 -7.16 19.18
N ALA A 381 21.26 -8.38 18.91
CA ALA A 381 21.56 -9.54 19.74
C ALA A 381 23.06 -9.87 19.73
N GLN A 382 23.74 -9.63 18.59
CA GLN A 382 25.16 -9.91 18.45
C GLN A 382 26.01 -8.90 19.21
N ASP A 383 25.59 -7.64 19.23
CA ASP A 383 26.20 -6.60 20.06
C ASP A 383 26.10 -6.94 21.55
N GLU A 384 24.94 -7.43 22.01
CA GLU A 384 24.77 -7.89 23.39
C GLU A 384 25.64 -9.12 23.70
N LEU A 385 25.69 -10.13 22.82
CA LEU A 385 26.57 -11.28 23.01
C LEU A 385 28.05 -10.84 23.10
N ASN A 386 28.46 -9.89 22.27
CA ASN A 386 29.83 -9.34 22.32
C ASN A 386 30.10 -8.60 23.63
N LYS A 387 29.12 -7.86 24.16
CA LYS A 387 29.22 -7.22 25.47
C LYS A 387 29.38 -8.26 26.58
N GLN A 388 28.56 -9.31 26.61
CA GLN A 388 28.65 -10.40 27.59
C GLN A 388 30.00 -11.12 27.55
N LYS A 389 30.53 -11.38 26.35
CA LYS A 389 31.88 -11.94 26.17
C LYS A 389 32.95 -11.02 26.76
N ASN A 390 32.90 -9.73 26.45
CA ASN A 390 33.85 -8.75 26.97
C ASN A 390 33.80 -8.65 28.50
N GLU A 391 32.62 -8.61 29.09
CA GLU A 391 32.43 -8.59 30.55
C GLU A 391 33.00 -9.86 31.21
N THR A 392 32.81 -11.03 30.58
CA THR A 392 33.39 -12.29 31.05
C THR A 392 34.93 -12.26 30.97
N ILE A 393 35.49 -11.84 29.83
CA ILE A 393 36.95 -11.73 29.64
C ILE A 393 37.57 -10.77 30.66
N LEU A 394 36.92 -9.63 30.91
CA LEU A 394 37.42 -8.63 31.87
C LEU A 394 37.30 -9.10 33.32
N SER A 395 36.23 -9.81 33.68
CA SER A 395 36.05 -10.33 35.04
C SER A 395 36.98 -11.51 35.34
N GLU A 396 37.31 -12.33 34.34
CA GLU A 396 38.23 -13.48 34.46
C GLU A 396 39.69 -13.12 34.13
N LYS A 397 40.03 -11.84 33.92
CA LYS A 397 41.32 -11.39 33.36
C LYS A 397 42.56 -12.00 34.03
N GLU A 398 42.56 -12.13 35.36
CA GLU A 398 43.71 -12.65 36.12
C GLU A 398 43.85 -14.17 36.07
N SER A 399 42.76 -14.89 35.75
CA SER A 399 42.71 -16.37 35.67
C SER A 399 42.47 -16.89 34.25
N LEU A 400 42.49 -16.01 33.25
CA LEU A 400 42.14 -16.33 31.87
C LEU A 400 43.22 -17.20 31.23
N THR A 401 42.83 -18.40 30.78
CA THR A 401 43.69 -19.28 29.97
C THR A 401 43.31 -19.20 28.49
N ASP A 402 44.19 -19.66 27.61
CA ASP A 402 43.93 -19.71 26.18
C ASP A 402 42.72 -20.61 25.85
N GLU A 403 42.54 -21.72 26.59
CA GLU A 403 41.39 -22.60 26.45
C GLU A 403 40.08 -21.90 26.83
N ARG A 404 40.07 -21.20 27.97
CA ARG A 404 38.89 -20.47 28.45
C ARG A 404 38.55 -19.29 27.55
N LEU A 405 39.56 -18.55 27.08
CA LEU A 405 39.35 -17.49 26.10
C LEU A 405 38.77 -18.04 24.79
N SER A 406 39.29 -19.18 24.31
CA SER A 406 38.76 -19.85 23.12
C SER A 406 37.32 -20.30 23.30
N GLU A 407 36.96 -20.81 24.48
CA GLU A 407 35.57 -21.15 24.84
C GLU A 407 34.65 -19.94 24.76
N ILE A 408 35.00 -18.82 25.40
CA ILE A 408 34.21 -17.58 25.38
C ILE A 408 34.03 -17.05 23.95
N LEU A 409 35.10 -17.05 23.15
CA LEU A 409 35.05 -16.59 21.77
C LEU A 409 34.25 -17.53 20.85
N SER A 410 34.17 -18.83 21.19
CA SER A 410 33.44 -19.83 20.42
C SER A 410 31.91 -19.67 20.49
N HIS A 411 31.39 -19.02 21.53
CA HIS A 411 29.96 -18.74 21.64
C HIS A 411 29.47 -17.94 20.43
N LYS A 412 28.39 -18.40 19.81
CA LYS A 412 27.76 -17.74 18.67
C LYS A 412 26.26 -17.71 18.88
N LEU A 413 25.61 -16.67 18.37
CA LEU A 413 24.17 -16.65 18.28
C LEU A 413 23.68 -17.81 17.43
N ARG A 414 22.60 -18.46 17.87
CA ARG A 414 21.90 -19.47 17.09
C ARG A 414 20.79 -18.78 16.31
N THR A 415 21.06 -18.54 15.04
CA THR A 415 20.08 -17.97 14.10
C THR A 415 19.67 -19.05 13.12
N GLU A 416 18.41 -19.41 13.12
CA GLU A 416 17.91 -20.53 12.32
C GLU A 416 16.68 -20.12 11.51
N LYS A 417 16.52 -20.73 10.34
CA LYS A 417 15.29 -20.62 9.57
C LYS A 417 14.32 -21.70 10.05
N ILE A 418 13.55 -21.39 11.09
CA ILE A 418 12.62 -22.37 11.66
C ILE A 418 11.37 -22.49 10.80
N ALA A 419 10.69 -21.38 10.52
CA ALA A 419 9.52 -21.38 9.65
C ALA A 419 9.94 -21.37 8.18
N ILE A 420 9.55 -22.40 7.43
CA ILE A 420 9.77 -22.50 5.98
C ILE A 420 8.42 -22.34 5.29
N LYS A 421 8.33 -21.41 4.34
CA LYS A 421 7.10 -21.16 3.60
C LYS A 421 7.07 -21.94 2.29
N ASP A 422 6.11 -22.84 2.11
CA ASP A 422 5.85 -23.46 0.81
C ASP A 422 4.93 -22.55 -0.03
N ALA A 423 5.53 -21.88 -1.02
CA ALA A 423 4.83 -20.93 -1.88
C ALA A 423 3.82 -21.60 -2.84
N LYS A 424 3.87 -22.92 -3.04
CA LYS A 424 3.07 -23.63 -4.06
C LYS A 424 1.68 -24.07 -3.60
N LEU A 425 1.40 -24.04 -2.29
CA LEU A 425 0.11 -24.47 -1.73
C LEU A 425 -0.99 -23.39 -1.78
N ARG A 426 -0.73 -22.21 -2.39
CA ARG A 426 -1.80 -21.27 -2.69
C ARG A 426 -2.70 -21.85 -3.79
N THR A 427 -3.91 -22.23 -3.37
CA THR A 427 -5.12 -22.45 -4.17
C THR A 427 -5.22 -23.72 -4.99
N PHE A 428 -5.66 -24.81 -4.36
CA PHE A 428 -6.59 -25.74 -4.99
C PHE A 428 -7.76 -26.00 -4.03
N ILE A 429 -8.96 -25.57 -4.46
CA ILE A 429 -10.31 -25.87 -3.93
C ILE A 429 -10.91 -24.89 -2.88
N THR A 430 -12.15 -24.54 -3.17
CA THR A 430 -13.10 -23.63 -2.51
C THR A 430 -14.06 -24.36 -1.58
N GLU A 431 -14.03 -24.02 -0.29
CA GLU A 431 -15.13 -23.91 0.68
C GLU A 431 -14.52 -23.35 1.97
N ASP A 432 -15.13 -22.37 2.64
CA ASP A 432 -14.52 -21.69 3.80
C ASP A 432 -14.18 -22.64 4.97
N SER A 433 -14.84 -23.81 5.04
CA SER A 433 -14.58 -24.89 6.01
C SER A 433 -13.27 -25.67 5.76
N SER A 434 -12.74 -25.68 4.53
CA SER A 434 -11.51 -26.42 4.15
C SER A 434 -10.25 -25.55 4.12
N ARG A 435 -10.40 -24.24 4.28
CA ARG A 435 -9.29 -23.27 4.24
C ARG A 435 -8.38 -23.36 5.46
N ASP A 436 -8.95 -23.61 6.63
CA ASP A 436 -8.21 -23.60 7.89
C ASP A 436 -7.15 -24.72 7.95
N ASP A 437 -7.49 -25.92 7.48
CA ASP A 437 -6.55 -27.05 7.40
C ASP A 437 -5.44 -26.80 6.36
N LEU A 438 -5.78 -26.21 5.20
CA LEU A 438 -4.78 -25.89 4.17
C LEU A 438 -3.80 -24.80 4.62
N VAL A 439 -4.24 -23.84 5.44
CA VAL A 439 -3.36 -22.79 6.01
C VAL A 439 -2.32 -23.39 6.96
N ALA A 440 -2.67 -24.44 7.71
CA ALA A 440 -1.75 -25.14 8.60
C ALA A 440 -0.59 -25.83 7.85
N HIS A 441 -0.77 -26.14 6.56
CA HIS A 441 0.25 -26.78 5.70
C HIS A 441 1.08 -25.80 4.85
N VAL A 442 0.81 -24.49 4.91
CA VAL A 442 1.61 -23.49 4.16
C VAL A 442 3.03 -23.37 4.71
N TYR A 443 3.23 -23.79 5.96
CA TYR A 443 4.52 -23.71 6.64
C TYR A 443 5.00 -25.09 7.06
N ASP A 444 6.30 -25.28 6.91
CA ASP A 444 7.04 -26.40 7.47
C ASP A 444 8.01 -25.89 8.55
N VAL A 445 8.53 -26.78 9.38
CA VAL A 445 9.49 -26.45 10.44
C VAL A 445 10.79 -27.22 10.30
N THR A 446 11.89 -26.54 10.60
CA THR A 446 13.20 -27.18 10.72
C THR A 446 13.32 -27.90 12.07
N TYR A 447 13.38 -29.23 12.04
CA TYR A 447 13.52 -30.07 13.24
C TYR A 447 14.99 -30.25 13.68
N GLY A 448 15.20 -30.52 14.97
CA GLY A 448 16.50 -30.93 15.53
C GLY A 448 17.45 -29.80 15.94
N VAL A 449 17.03 -28.54 15.78
CA VAL A 449 17.85 -27.35 16.11
C VAL A 449 17.45 -26.68 17.44
N VAL A 450 16.19 -26.82 17.86
CA VAL A 450 15.65 -26.31 19.12
C VAL A 450 15.65 -27.42 20.17
N LYS A 451 16.10 -27.11 21.38
CA LYS A 451 16.13 -28.01 22.55
C LYS A 451 15.06 -27.62 23.58
N SER A 452 14.80 -28.53 24.52
CA SER A 452 13.80 -28.35 25.59
C SER A 452 14.04 -27.17 26.52
N GLU A 453 15.30 -26.80 26.70
CA GLU A 453 15.73 -25.69 27.55
C GLU A 453 15.76 -24.35 26.80
N ASP A 454 15.59 -24.36 25.47
CA ASP A 454 15.77 -23.17 24.65
C ASP A 454 14.55 -22.23 24.69
N ASN A 455 14.82 -20.93 24.67
CA ASN A 455 13.85 -19.93 24.24
C ASN A 455 13.85 -19.86 22.70
N LEU A 456 12.68 -19.84 22.10
CA LEU A 456 12.50 -19.64 20.66
C LEU A 456 11.93 -18.25 20.38
N VAL A 457 12.76 -17.35 19.88
CA VAL A 457 12.38 -15.98 19.53
C VAL A 457 12.07 -15.92 18.03
N ILE A 458 10.86 -15.51 17.67
CA ILE A 458 10.43 -15.42 16.27
C ILE A 458 9.84 -14.05 15.95
N ILE A 459 10.43 -13.33 14.99
CA ILE A 459 9.93 -12.02 14.55
C ILE A 459 8.99 -12.13 13.33
N ASP A 460 7.88 -11.41 13.38
CA ASP A 460 6.95 -11.18 12.28
C ASP A 460 6.81 -9.67 12.01
N ASP A 461 6.28 -9.32 10.84
CA ASP A 461 6.07 -7.93 10.47
C ASP A 461 5.03 -7.26 11.37
N SER A 462 3.87 -7.91 11.56
CA SER A 462 2.72 -7.37 12.27
C SER A 462 1.76 -8.47 12.72
N ILE A 463 0.91 -8.18 13.70
CA ILE A 463 -0.16 -9.06 14.17
C ILE A 463 -1.50 -8.33 14.08
N VAL A 464 -2.39 -8.80 13.20
CA VAL A 464 -3.66 -8.14 12.89
C VAL A 464 -4.84 -8.83 13.59
N ARG A 465 -5.27 -10.00 13.10
CA ARG A 465 -6.37 -10.80 13.67
C ARG A 465 -5.85 -11.93 14.55
N GLY A 466 -4.58 -12.30 14.38
CA GLY A 466 -3.87 -13.34 15.11
C GLY A 466 -4.28 -14.77 14.74
N THR A 467 -5.18 -14.96 13.77
CA THR A 467 -5.76 -16.28 13.48
C THR A 467 -4.71 -17.27 13.00
N THR A 468 -3.77 -16.82 12.16
CA THR A 468 -2.71 -17.68 11.66
C THR A 468 -1.64 -17.96 12.71
N LEU A 469 -1.39 -17.02 13.63
CA LEU A 469 -0.50 -17.29 14.77
C LEU A 469 -1.08 -18.40 15.64
N LYS A 470 -2.36 -18.25 16.04
CA LYS A 470 -3.09 -19.21 16.88
C LYS A 470 -3.21 -20.59 16.24
N LYS A 471 -3.67 -20.65 14.98
CA LYS A 471 -3.98 -21.93 14.32
C LYS A 471 -2.75 -22.67 13.80
N SER A 472 -1.67 -21.97 13.46
CA SER A 472 -0.53 -22.57 12.76
C SER A 472 0.80 -22.27 13.44
N ILE A 473 1.24 -21.00 13.49
CA ILE A 473 2.62 -20.67 13.87
C ILE A 473 2.95 -21.13 15.29
N ILE A 474 2.15 -20.79 16.29
CA ILE A 474 2.42 -21.15 17.70
C ILE A 474 2.48 -22.67 17.85
N LYS A 475 1.50 -23.39 17.29
CA LYS A 475 1.46 -24.86 17.35
C LYS A 475 2.66 -25.51 16.67
N MET A 476 3.11 -24.97 15.54
CA MET A 476 4.28 -25.47 14.83
C MET A 476 5.57 -25.23 15.63
N MET A 477 5.71 -24.07 16.27
CA MET A 477 6.84 -23.78 17.15
C MET A 477 6.82 -24.68 18.40
N ASP A 478 5.65 -24.90 19.00
CA ASP A 478 5.47 -25.76 20.20
C ASP A 478 5.87 -27.22 19.95
N ARG A 479 5.68 -27.74 18.72
CA ARG A 479 6.13 -29.10 18.34
C ARG A 479 7.63 -29.31 18.45
N LEU A 480 8.42 -28.24 18.46
CA LEU A 480 9.87 -28.30 18.70
C LEU A 480 10.21 -28.41 20.19
N ASN A 481 9.18 -28.37 21.05
CA ASN A 481 9.25 -28.47 22.50
C ASN A 481 10.20 -27.44 23.16
N PRO A 482 10.18 -26.14 22.78
CA PRO A 482 11.00 -25.14 23.46
C PRO A 482 10.49 -24.91 24.90
N LYS A 483 11.35 -24.33 25.75
CA LYS A 483 10.95 -23.85 27.08
C LYS A 483 9.93 -22.70 26.99
N LYS A 484 10.21 -21.75 26.08
CA LYS A 484 9.45 -20.52 25.89
C LYS A 484 9.42 -20.14 24.41
N ILE A 485 8.29 -19.64 23.94
CA ILE A 485 8.11 -19.06 22.61
C ILE A 485 7.88 -17.56 22.77
N VAL A 486 8.77 -16.74 22.20
CA VAL A 486 8.65 -15.28 22.19
C VAL A 486 8.35 -14.82 20.76
N ILE A 487 7.12 -14.39 20.52
CA ILE A 487 6.71 -13.80 19.24
C ILE A 487 6.96 -12.30 19.29
N VAL A 488 7.67 -11.79 18.30
CA VAL A 488 8.05 -10.38 18.22
C VAL A 488 7.37 -9.74 17.02
N SER A 489 6.57 -8.71 17.22
CA SER A 489 5.95 -7.93 16.15
C SER A 489 6.77 -6.68 15.88
N SER A 490 7.31 -6.52 14.67
CA SER A 490 8.03 -5.30 14.28
C SER A 490 7.13 -4.06 14.20
N ALA A 491 5.81 -4.26 14.16
CA ALA A 491 4.78 -3.23 14.28
C ALA A 491 4.24 -3.12 15.71
N PRO A 492 3.80 -1.92 16.13
CA PRO A 492 2.93 -1.75 17.28
C PRO A 492 1.58 -2.47 17.16
N GLN A 493 0.83 -2.48 18.26
CA GLN A 493 -0.49 -3.12 18.32
C GLN A 493 -1.50 -2.40 17.43
N ILE A 494 -2.07 -3.12 16.47
CA ILE A 494 -3.11 -2.60 15.57
C ILE A 494 -4.44 -2.54 16.35
N ARG A 495 -4.81 -1.34 16.78
CA ARG A 495 -5.95 -1.04 17.66
C ARG A 495 -7.15 -0.43 16.93
N TYR A 496 -6.92 0.24 15.81
CA TYR A 496 -7.95 1.02 15.11
C TYR A 496 -8.01 0.65 13.62
N PRO A 497 -9.17 0.84 12.97
CA PRO A 497 -9.33 0.49 11.58
C PRO A 497 -8.61 1.46 10.63
N ASP A 498 -8.14 0.97 9.50
CA ASP A 498 -7.68 1.84 8.42
C ASP A 498 -8.84 2.25 7.51
N CYS A 499 -8.84 3.52 7.10
CA CYS A 499 -9.82 4.11 6.20
C CYS A 499 -9.19 4.81 4.99
N TYR A 500 -7.91 4.56 4.74
CA TYR A 500 -7.16 5.17 3.63
C TYR A 500 -6.78 4.15 2.56
N GLY A 501 -7.20 2.90 2.73
CA GLY A 501 -7.15 1.85 1.71
C GLY A 501 -6.29 0.65 2.08
N ILE A 502 -6.06 0.38 3.38
CA ILE A 502 -5.55 -0.87 3.97
C ILE A 502 -6.75 -1.71 4.46
N ASP A 503 -6.77 -3.05 4.27
CA ASP A 503 -7.92 -3.92 4.65
C ASP A 503 -7.91 -4.24 6.14
N MET A 504 -8.14 -3.21 6.95
CA MET A 504 -8.32 -3.25 8.39
C MET A 504 -9.61 -2.54 8.78
N ALA A 505 -10.69 -2.68 8.01
CA ALA A 505 -11.87 -1.82 8.18
C ALA A 505 -12.75 -2.13 9.42
N ARG A 506 -12.55 -3.28 10.07
CA ARG A 506 -13.44 -3.81 11.12
C ARG A 506 -12.69 -4.02 12.43
N LEU A 507 -13.19 -3.41 13.51
CA LEU A 507 -12.58 -3.44 14.84
C LEU A 507 -12.58 -4.85 15.44
N GLU A 508 -13.69 -5.57 15.32
CA GLU A 508 -13.85 -6.96 15.79
C GLU A 508 -12.95 -7.96 15.04
N GLY A 509 -12.32 -7.54 13.94
CA GLY A 509 -11.27 -8.29 13.28
C GLY A 509 -9.93 -8.20 14.00
N LEU A 510 -9.68 -7.15 14.78
CA LEU A 510 -8.37 -6.84 15.37
C LEU A 510 -8.19 -7.56 16.71
N ILE A 511 -7.05 -8.25 16.88
CA ILE A 511 -6.79 -9.01 18.10
C ILE A 511 -6.57 -8.10 19.32
N ALA A 512 -5.97 -6.92 19.13
CA ALA A 512 -5.78 -5.95 20.21
C ALA A 512 -7.12 -5.38 20.73
N PHE A 513 -8.09 -5.18 19.83
CA PHE A 513 -9.43 -4.76 20.22
C PHE A 513 -10.15 -5.86 21.03
N LYS A 514 -10.05 -7.13 20.61
CA LYS A 514 -10.59 -8.26 21.38
C LYS A 514 -9.96 -8.38 22.77
N ALA A 515 -8.64 -8.21 22.85
CA ALA A 515 -7.91 -8.24 24.10
C ALA A 515 -8.38 -7.13 25.06
N ALA A 516 -8.55 -5.90 24.56
CA ALA A 516 -9.08 -4.80 25.36
C ALA A 516 -10.50 -5.08 25.88
N LEU A 517 -11.39 -5.66 25.05
CA LEU A 517 -12.74 -6.03 25.49
C LEU A 517 -12.74 -7.10 26.59
N GLU A 518 -11.89 -8.13 26.48
CA GLU A 518 -11.80 -9.16 27.52
C GLU A 518 -11.20 -8.60 28.81
N LEU A 519 -10.17 -7.73 28.73
CA LEU A 519 -9.62 -7.05 29.92
C LEU A 519 -10.66 -6.15 30.61
N LEU A 520 -11.47 -5.41 29.86
CA LEU A 520 -12.57 -4.60 30.43
C LEU A 520 -13.59 -5.48 31.16
N LYS A 521 -13.89 -6.66 30.61
CA LYS A 521 -14.81 -7.61 31.21
C LYS A 521 -14.25 -8.24 32.48
N GLU A 522 -12.99 -8.66 32.47
CA GLU A 522 -12.29 -9.22 33.64
C GLU A 522 -12.16 -8.22 34.78
N ASN A 523 -11.92 -6.94 34.45
CA ASN A 523 -11.82 -5.85 35.42
C ASN A 523 -13.19 -5.31 35.86
N GLY A 524 -14.30 -5.88 35.39
CA GLY A 524 -15.66 -5.43 35.74
C GLY A 524 -16.02 -4.03 35.25
N ASN A 525 -15.34 -3.52 34.21
CA ASN A 525 -15.52 -2.17 33.65
C ASN A 525 -16.12 -2.21 32.22
N TYR A 526 -16.92 -3.24 31.92
CA TYR A 526 -17.51 -3.39 30.59
C TYR A 526 -18.54 -2.30 30.24
N ASP A 527 -19.11 -1.63 31.25
CA ASP A 527 -20.02 -0.48 31.08
C ASP A 527 -19.37 0.67 30.28
N LEU A 528 -18.04 0.75 30.25
CA LEU A 528 -17.31 1.72 29.44
C LEU A 528 -17.59 1.54 27.93
N VAL A 529 -17.82 0.30 27.47
CA VAL A 529 -18.12 0.01 26.06
C VAL A 529 -19.42 0.71 25.64
N GLU A 530 -20.46 0.65 26.48
CA GLU A 530 -21.74 1.32 26.26
C GLU A 530 -21.59 2.85 26.34
N GLN A 531 -20.81 3.37 27.30
CA GLN A 531 -20.54 4.81 27.39
C GLN A 531 -19.82 5.37 26.16
N VAL A 532 -18.82 4.64 25.63
CA VAL A 532 -18.12 5.02 24.40
C VAL A 532 -19.09 4.98 23.21
N TYR A 533 -19.98 3.99 23.16
CA TYR A 533 -20.99 3.88 22.11
C TYR A 533 -21.92 5.09 22.09
N GLU A 534 -22.47 5.50 23.24
CA GLU A 534 -23.33 6.68 23.35
C GLU A 534 -22.60 7.97 22.95
N LYS A 535 -21.32 8.11 23.33
CA LYS A 535 -20.48 9.24 22.88
C LYS A 535 -20.25 9.23 21.37
N CYS A 536 -20.01 8.06 20.77
CA CYS A 536 -19.90 7.94 19.31
C CYS A 536 -21.21 8.30 18.61
N LYS A 537 -22.36 7.81 19.11
CA LYS A 537 -23.69 8.10 18.56
C LYS A 537 -24.04 9.58 18.62
N ALA A 538 -23.68 10.26 19.71
CA ALA A 538 -23.90 11.70 19.85
C ALA A 538 -23.20 12.54 18.78
N GLN A 539 -22.17 12.01 18.11
CA GLN A 539 -21.41 12.70 17.07
C GLN A 539 -21.87 12.41 15.63
N GLU A 540 -22.88 11.56 15.38
CA GLU A 540 -23.27 11.13 14.01
C GLU A 540 -23.65 12.30 13.07
N ASN A 541 -24.11 13.41 13.63
CA ASN A 541 -24.55 14.60 12.87
C ASN A 541 -23.58 15.79 12.95
N LEU A 542 -22.42 15.62 13.59
CA LEU A 542 -21.41 16.68 13.67
C LEU A 542 -20.66 16.80 12.34
N ALA A 543 -20.11 17.99 12.08
CA ALA A 543 -19.15 18.14 10.99
C ALA A 543 -17.87 17.36 11.32
N ASP A 544 -17.23 16.76 10.31
CA ASP A 544 -16.02 15.93 10.50
C ASP A 544 -14.93 16.62 11.34
N ALA A 545 -14.77 17.94 11.17
CA ALA A 545 -13.78 18.73 11.91
C ALA A 545 -14.06 18.81 13.42
N GLU A 546 -15.29 18.52 13.86
CA GLU A 546 -15.72 18.52 15.25
C GLU A 546 -15.73 17.12 15.86
N VAL A 547 -15.61 16.05 15.05
CA VAL A 547 -15.66 14.67 15.51
C VAL A 547 -14.36 14.28 16.21
N GLN A 548 -14.50 13.76 17.43
CA GLN A 548 -13.42 13.20 18.24
C GLN A 548 -13.47 11.67 18.23
N ASN A 549 -12.31 11.01 18.19
CA ASN A 549 -12.23 9.55 18.32
C ASN A 549 -12.40 9.13 19.79
N PHE A 550 -13.59 8.66 20.16
CA PHE A 550 -13.87 8.17 21.53
C PHE A 550 -13.45 6.72 21.75
N VAL A 551 -13.18 5.96 20.70
CA VAL A 551 -12.75 4.55 20.77
C VAL A 551 -11.42 4.42 21.53
N LYS A 552 -10.60 5.48 21.57
CA LYS A 552 -9.37 5.54 22.38
C LYS A 552 -9.59 5.19 23.85
N GLN A 553 -10.74 5.58 24.40
CA GLN A 553 -11.06 5.37 25.82
C GLN A 553 -11.12 3.90 26.22
N LEU A 554 -11.33 2.98 25.27
CA LEU A 554 -11.33 1.54 25.54
C LEU A 554 -9.93 1.01 25.91
N TYR A 555 -8.89 1.77 25.60
CA TYR A 555 -7.49 1.40 25.83
C TYR A 555 -6.83 2.19 26.98
N ASP A 556 -7.37 3.34 27.38
CA ASP A 556 -6.77 4.26 28.36
C ASP A 556 -6.46 3.62 29.73
N GLY A 557 -7.22 2.57 30.10
CA GLY A 557 -7.07 1.86 31.37
C GLY A 557 -5.99 0.77 31.38
N PHE A 558 -5.29 0.56 30.27
CA PHE A 558 -4.34 -0.54 30.11
C PHE A 558 -2.99 -0.06 29.58
N THR A 559 -1.93 -0.67 30.08
CA THR A 559 -0.61 -0.60 29.49
C THR A 559 -0.54 -1.44 28.21
N ASP A 560 0.39 -1.09 27.33
CA ASP A 560 0.68 -1.89 26.13
C ASP A 560 1.05 -3.34 26.51
N GLN A 561 1.72 -3.55 27.64
CA GLN A 561 2.10 -4.88 28.11
C GLN A 561 0.88 -5.72 28.53
N GLU A 562 -0.07 -5.15 29.28
CA GLU A 562 -1.30 -5.86 29.67
C GLU A 562 -2.10 -6.32 28.45
N ILE A 563 -2.22 -5.47 27.42
CA ILE A 563 -2.87 -5.86 26.17
C ILE A 563 -2.07 -6.96 25.48
N SER A 564 -0.74 -6.85 25.42
CA SER A 564 0.12 -7.88 24.79
C SER A 564 -0.02 -9.24 25.48
N ASP A 565 -0.09 -9.25 26.81
CA ASP A 565 -0.25 -10.45 27.62
C ASP A 565 -1.62 -11.08 27.39
N LYS A 566 -2.69 -10.27 27.34
CA LYS A 566 -4.02 -10.76 26.99
C LYS A 566 -4.06 -11.30 25.55
N ILE A 567 -3.35 -10.69 24.61
CA ILE A 567 -3.24 -11.23 23.24
C ILE A 567 -2.52 -12.59 23.27
N ALA A 568 -1.43 -12.73 24.04
CA ALA A 568 -0.72 -14.01 24.17
C ALA A 568 -1.64 -15.11 24.72
N GLU A 569 -2.45 -14.79 25.73
CA GLU A 569 -3.48 -15.69 26.28
C GLU A 569 -4.52 -16.07 25.23
N LEU A 570 -5.11 -15.09 24.53
CA LEU A 570 -6.14 -15.33 23.50
C LEU A 570 -5.63 -16.15 22.31
N LEU A 571 -4.35 -16.06 21.99
CA LEU A 571 -3.71 -16.78 20.88
C LEU A 571 -3.15 -18.13 21.29
N SER A 572 -2.96 -18.37 22.58
CA SER A 572 -2.61 -19.67 23.13
C SER A 572 -3.88 -20.48 23.37
N ASP A 573 -3.81 -21.79 23.19
CA ASP A 573 -4.88 -22.70 23.59
C ASP A 573 -4.31 -23.80 24.48
N GLU A 574 -5.18 -24.61 25.09
CA GLU A 574 -4.78 -25.67 26.02
C GLU A 574 -3.89 -26.75 25.39
N THR A 575 -3.67 -26.72 24.07
CA THR A 575 -2.81 -27.67 23.36
C THR A 575 -1.35 -27.22 23.27
N VAL A 576 -1.04 -25.98 23.67
CA VAL A 576 0.32 -25.41 23.66
C VAL A 576 0.97 -25.62 25.02
N ASN A 577 2.14 -26.26 25.04
CA ASN A 577 2.84 -26.61 26.29
C ASN A 577 3.86 -25.55 26.71
N ALA A 578 4.54 -24.94 25.74
CA ALA A 578 5.53 -23.90 25.99
C ALA A 578 4.87 -22.60 26.50
N GLU A 579 5.58 -21.86 27.35
CA GLU A 579 5.17 -20.50 27.72
C GLU A 579 5.20 -19.60 26.48
N VAL A 580 4.10 -18.92 26.16
CA VAL A 580 4.02 -18.01 25.01
C VAL A 580 4.02 -16.57 25.48
N LYS A 581 4.95 -15.77 24.95
CA LYS A 581 5.01 -14.32 25.13
C LYS A 581 4.90 -13.62 23.78
N ILE A 582 4.23 -12.48 23.76
CA ILE A 582 4.16 -11.61 22.57
C ILE A 582 4.69 -10.23 22.93
N ILE A 583 5.65 -9.74 22.15
CA ILE A 583 6.27 -8.43 22.27
C ILE A 583 5.91 -7.61 21.04
N TYR A 584 5.38 -6.42 21.24
CA TYR A 584 5.07 -5.47 20.17
C TYR A 584 6.06 -4.32 20.17
N GLN A 585 6.37 -3.81 18.98
CA GLN A 585 7.13 -2.57 18.87
C GLN A 585 6.36 -1.40 19.50
N THR A 586 7.08 -0.45 20.11
CA THR A 586 6.44 0.78 20.62
C THR A 586 6.23 1.79 19.49
N VAL A 587 5.24 2.67 19.64
CA VAL A 587 5.02 3.77 18.68
C VAL A 587 6.24 4.70 18.62
N ASP A 588 6.89 4.96 19.76
CA ASP A 588 8.09 5.80 19.82
C ASP A 588 9.25 5.20 19.03
N ASN A 589 9.51 3.90 19.20
CA ASN A 589 10.55 3.21 18.43
C ASN A 589 10.22 3.15 16.94
N LEU A 590 8.93 3.00 16.58
CA LEU A 590 8.49 3.09 15.20
C LEU A 590 8.82 4.47 14.61
N HIS A 591 8.55 5.56 15.33
CA HIS A 591 8.87 6.91 14.86
C HIS A 591 10.38 7.18 14.82
N GLN A 592 11.15 6.58 15.72
CA GLN A 592 12.61 6.61 15.66
C GLN A 592 13.14 5.88 14.43
N ALA A 593 12.58 4.71 14.09
CA ALA A 593 12.98 3.94 12.92
C ALA A 593 12.54 4.60 11.61
N CYS A 594 11.32 5.15 11.56
CA CYS A 594 10.66 5.66 10.35
C CYS A 594 10.33 7.18 10.46
N PRO A 595 11.33 8.07 10.62
CA PRO A 595 11.10 9.47 10.99
C PRO A 595 10.38 10.31 9.93
N LYS A 596 10.31 9.82 8.68
CA LYS A 596 9.61 10.49 7.57
C LYS A 596 8.16 10.00 7.38
N ASN A 597 7.77 8.94 8.08
CA ASN A 597 6.48 8.25 7.95
C ASN A 597 5.79 8.12 9.31
N LEU A 598 5.37 9.26 9.87
CA LEU A 598 4.77 9.37 11.20
C LEU A 598 3.26 9.09 11.24
N GLY A 599 2.69 8.53 10.17
CA GLY A 599 1.29 8.14 10.14
C GLY A 599 1.06 6.84 10.91
N ASP A 600 0.39 6.90 12.04
CA ASP A 600 0.28 5.82 13.04
C ASP A 600 -1.16 5.58 13.55
N TRP A 601 -2.17 6.11 12.84
CA TRP A 601 -3.57 6.13 13.26
C TRP A 601 -4.17 4.77 13.63
N TYR A 602 -3.71 3.68 13.01
CA TYR A 602 -4.12 2.31 13.35
C TYR A 602 -3.54 1.82 14.68
N PHE A 603 -2.53 2.50 15.24
CA PHE A 603 -1.93 2.22 16.54
C PHE A 603 -2.42 3.21 17.61
N THR A 604 -2.50 4.50 17.29
CA THR A 604 -2.77 5.60 18.23
C THR A 604 -4.21 6.10 18.21
N GLY A 605 -4.91 5.89 17.09
CA GLY A 605 -6.24 6.45 16.86
C GLY A 605 -6.21 7.91 16.40
N ASP A 606 -5.03 8.46 16.10
CA ASP A 606 -4.84 9.85 15.70
C ASP A 606 -4.84 9.96 14.16
N TYR A 607 -6.03 10.13 13.59
CA TYR A 607 -6.21 10.15 12.14
C TYR A 607 -5.67 11.43 11.49
N PRO A 608 -5.02 11.33 10.31
CA PRO A 608 -4.47 12.47 9.59
C PRO A 608 -5.52 13.36 8.91
N THR A 609 -6.75 12.88 8.78
CA THR A 609 -7.87 13.62 8.19
C THR A 609 -9.07 13.62 9.13
N ALA A 610 -9.92 14.64 9.01
CA ALA A 610 -11.09 14.80 9.86
C ALA A 610 -12.09 13.66 9.67
N GLY A 611 -12.26 13.20 8.43
CA GLY A 611 -13.14 12.07 8.13
C GLY A 611 -12.69 10.76 8.77
N GLY A 612 -11.39 10.57 9.07
CA GLY A 612 -10.89 9.39 9.77
C GLY A 612 -11.51 9.18 11.16
N ASN A 613 -11.70 10.26 11.93
CA ASN A 613 -12.34 10.20 13.25
C ASN A 613 -13.82 9.77 13.16
N ARG A 614 -14.54 10.26 12.14
CA ARG A 614 -15.90 9.80 11.86
C ARG A 614 -15.92 8.30 11.55
N VAL A 615 -14.99 7.84 10.71
CA VAL A 615 -14.93 6.45 10.29
C VAL A 615 -14.69 5.50 11.46
N VAL A 616 -13.74 5.79 12.36
CA VAL A 616 -13.48 4.91 13.51
C VAL A 616 -14.67 4.86 14.48
N ASN A 617 -15.33 5.99 14.73
CA ASN A 617 -16.54 6.02 15.55
C ASN A 617 -17.67 5.22 14.90
N LYS A 618 -17.85 5.36 13.57
CA LYS A 618 -18.86 4.60 12.83
C LYS A 618 -18.55 3.10 12.80
N ALA A 619 -17.28 2.72 12.70
CA ALA A 619 -16.86 1.32 12.81
C ALA A 619 -17.21 0.74 14.18
N PHE A 620 -17.01 1.52 15.25
CA PHE A 620 -17.39 1.10 16.60
C PHE A 620 -18.91 1.00 16.79
N ILE A 621 -19.67 1.95 16.24
CA ILE A 621 -21.15 1.87 16.20
C ILE A 621 -21.60 0.61 15.48
N ASN A 622 -21.03 0.30 14.30
CA ASN A 622 -21.37 -0.90 13.54
C ASN A 622 -21.06 -2.17 14.33
N PHE A 623 -19.91 -2.23 15.01
CA PHE A 623 -19.56 -3.33 15.92
C PHE A 623 -20.62 -3.50 17.02
N PHE A 624 -20.96 -2.41 17.73
CA PHE A 624 -21.91 -2.45 18.85
C PHE A 624 -23.33 -2.83 18.39
N GLU A 625 -23.77 -2.33 17.24
CA GLU A 625 -25.08 -2.61 16.65
C GLU A 625 -25.12 -3.97 15.89
N GLY A 626 -24.01 -4.71 15.82
CA GLY A 626 -23.93 -6.01 15.13
C GLY A 626 -24.07 -5.93 13.61
N LYS A 627 -23.69 -4.81 13.00
CA LYS A 627 -23.77 -4.57 11.55
C LYS A 627 -22.50 -4.99 10.83
N ASP A 628 -22.64 -5.81 9.79
CA ASP A 628 -21.53 -6.30 8.96
C ASP A 628 -21.15 -5.32 7.82
N GLU A 629 -21.21 -4.01 8.06
CA GLU A 629 -21.02 -2.97 7.05
C GLU A 629 -19.71 -2.19 7.24
N ARG A 630 -19.13 -1.69 6.14
CA ARG A 630 -18.01 -0.73 6.22
C ARG A 630 -18.49 0.60 6.79
N ALA A 631 -17.57 1.29 7.45
CA ALA A 631 -17.83 2.57 8.10
C ALA A 631 -17.69 3.79 7.16
N TYR A 632 -17.38 3.57 5.89
CA TYR A 632 -17.19 4.56 4.82
C TYR A 632 -17.60 4.01 3.46
#